data_AF-A0A1B7V6E8-F1
#
_entry.id   AF-A0A1B7V6E8-F1
#
_cell.length_a   1.000
_cell.length_b   1.000
_cell.length_c   1.000
_cell.angle_alpha   90.00
_cell.angle_beta   90.00
_cell.angle_gamma   90.00
#
_symmetry.space_group_name_H-M   'P 1'
#
loop_
_entity.id
_entity.type
_entity.pdbx_description
1 polymer ?
#
loop_
_entity_poly.entity_id
_entity_poly.type
_entity_poly.pdbx_seq_one_letter_code
_entity_poly.pdbx_strand_id
1 'polypeptide(L)'
;MALRRATFRLYPNKQVSEMLHYHRKLHKDLYNAAVSNRITSYKKFGKSVSYFEQQNCLPDFKEVWIEYKVINSQALQATLKRV
;
A
#
# COMPACT_ATOMS: atom_id res chain seq x y z
N MET A 1 22.27 22.86 3.89
CA MET A 1 22.57 21.75 4.82
C MET A 1 22.68 20.46 4.02
N ALA A 2 23.86 19.86 3.88
CA ALA A 2 24.01 18.60 3.15
C ALA A 2 23.56 17.44 4.06
N LEU A 3 22.51 16.71 3.67
CA LEU A 3 22.08 15.50 4.38
C LEU A 3 23.06 14.37 4.07
N ARG A 4 23.72 13.83 5.09
CA ARG A 4 24.57 12.64 4.94
C ARG A 4 23.68 11.40 4.84
N ARG A 5 23.95 10.55 3.85
CA ARG A 5 23.28 9.26 3.71
C ARG A 5 23.62 8.36 4.89
N ALA A 6 22.63 8.00 5.69
CA ALA A 6 22.75 7.00 6.75
C ALA A 6 22.09 5.69 6.29
N THR A 7 22.81 4.57 6.43
CA THR A 7 22.28 3.22 6.18
C THR A 7 22.08 2.52 7.52
N PHE A 8 20.84 2.11 7.80
CA PHE A 8 20.49 1.38 9.01
C PHE A 8 20.28 -0.09 8.68
N ARG A 9 20.85 -0.98 9.50
CA ARG A 9 20.55 -2.41 9.46
C ARG A 9 19.49 -2.75 10.50
N LEU A 10 18.44 -3.43 10.08
CA LEU A 10 17.39 -3.89 10.99
C LEU A 10 17.80 -5.24 11.58
N TYR A 11 17.60 -5.40 12.88
CA TYR A 11 17.78 -6.65 13.61
C TYR A 11 16.47 -7.01 14.32
N PRO A 12 15.43 -7.43 13.57
CA PRO A 12 14.13 -7.72 14.15
C PRO A 12 14.18 -9.01 14.97
N ASN A 13 13.41 -9.04 16.06
CA ASN A 13 13.11 -10.29 16.75
C ASN A 13 12.07 -11.11 15.93
N LYS A 14 11.78 -12.34 16.38
CA LYS A 14 10.86 -13.25 15.67
C LYS A 14 9.48 -12.62 15.41
N GLN A 15 8.87 -12.02 16.43
CA GLN A 15 7.55 -11.39 16.33
C GLN A 15 7.53 -10.23 15.33
N VAL A 16 8.55 -9.36 15.37
CA VAL A 16 8.70 -8.25 14.43
C VAL A 16 8.91 -8.77 13.01
N SER A 17 9.69 -9.83 12.82
CA SER A 17 9.90 -10.43 11.51
C SER A 17 8.59 -10.97 10.91
N GLU A 18 7.80 -11.68 11.70
CA GLU A 18 6.48 -12.20 11.28
C GLU A 18 5.53 -11.05 10.91
N MET A 19 5.49 -9.98 11.71
CA MET A 19 4.71 -8.78 11.42
C MET A 19 5.15 -8.10 10.11
N LEU A 20 6.46 -7.97 9.87
CA LEU A 20 6.98 -7.40 8.63
C LEU A 20 6.62 -8.25 7.40
N HIS A 21 6.69 -9.57 7.51
CA HIS A 21 6.25 -10.48 6.44
C HIS A 21 4.76 -10.35 6.16
N TYR A 22 3.94 -10.25 7.22
CA TYR A 22 2.51 -10.04 7.09
C TYR A 22 2.19 -8.70 6.43
N HIS A 23 2.83 -7.61 6.86
CA HIS A 23 2.67 -6.29 6.23
C HIS A 23 3.08 -6.32 4.75
N ARG A 24 4.20 -7.00 4.41
CA ARG A 24 4.62 -7.17 3.01
C ARG A 24 3.55 -7.88 2.18
N LYS A 25 2.89 -8.90 2.74
CA LYS A 25 1.77 -9.59 2.08
C LYS A 25 0.62 -8.62 1.80
N LEU A 26 0.20 -7.85 2.81
CA LEU A 26 -0.86 -6.85 2.67
C LEU A 26 -0.54 -5.79 1.61
N HIS A 27 0.70 -5.29 1.57
CA HIS A 27 1.13 -4.35 0.52
C HIS A 27 1.07 -4.96 -0.89
N LYS A 28 1.46 -6.23 -1.05
CA LYS A 28 1.35 -6.96 -2.33
C LYS A 28 -0.12 -7.14 -2.73
N ASP A 29 -0.99 -7.48 -1.79
CA ASP A 29 -2.43 -7.66 -2.06
C ASP A 29 -3.09 -6.32 -2.43
N LEU A 30 -2.77 -5.22 -1.72
CA LEU A 30 -3.23 -3.86 -2.06
C LEU A 30 -2.77 -3.43 -3.46
N TYR A 31 -1.51 -3.68 -3.82
CA TYR A 31 -0.99 -3.36 -5.15
C TYR A 31 -1.78 -4.10 -6.23
N ASN A 32 -1.98 -5.40 -6.06
CA ASN A 32 -2.72 -6.21 -7.02
C ASN A 32 -4.19 -5.77 -7.14
N ALA A 33 -4.83 -5.43 -6.03
CA ALA A 33 -6.19 -4.89 -6.02
C ALA A 33 -6.26 -3.56 -6.79
N ALA A 34 -5.29 -2.67 -6.59
CA ALA A 34 -5.22 -1.39 -7.29
C ALA A 34 -4.97 -1.56 -8.80
N VAL A 35 -4.09 -2.48 -9.21
CA VAL A 35 -3.89 -2.82 -10.64
C VAL A 35 -5.18 -3.36 -11.24
N SER A 36 -5.82 -4.32 -10.55
CA SER A 36 -7.07 -4.93 -11.01
C SER A 36 -8.19 -3.90 -11.15
N ASN A 37 -8.27 -2.94 -10.23
CA ASN A 37 -9.22 -1.83 -10.30
C ASN A 37 -9.01 -0.97 -11.57
N ARG A 38 -7.76 -0.60 -11.90
CA ARG A 38 -7.46 0.17 -13.11
C ARG A 38 -7.83 -0.60 -14.38
N ILE A 39 -7.43 -1.88 -14.45
CA ILE A 39 -7.73 -2.74 -15.60
C ILE A 39 -9.24 -2.91 -15.79
N THR A 40 -9.96 -3.22 -14.71
CA THR A 40 -11.40 -3.45 -14.74
C THR A 40 -12.15 -2.18 -15.10
N SER A 41 -11.75 -1.04 -14.53
CA SER A 41 -12.41 0.24 -14.80
C SER A 41 -12.27 0.66 -16.26
N TYR A 42 -11.09 0.48 -16.83
CA TYR A 42 -10.86 0.77 -18.24
C TYR A 42 -11.64 -0.19 -19.14
N LYS A 43 -11.55 -1.50 -18.89
CA LYS A 43 -12.20 -2.52 -19.74
C LYS A 43 -13.73 -2.48 -19.70
N LYS A 44 -14.31 -2.24 -18.52
CA LYS A 44 -15.78 -2.29 -18.34
C LYS A 44 -16.45 -0.94 -18.54
N PHE A 45 -15.80 0.14 -18.16
CA PHE A 45 -16.42 1.47 -18.13
C PHE A 45 -15.72 2.49 -19.04
N GLY A 46 -14.61 2.13 -19.69
CA GLY A 46 -13.82 3.05 -20.52
C GLY A 46 -13.13 4.16 -19.72
N LYS A 47 -13.04 4.02 -18.40
CA LYS A 47 -12.51 5.05 -17.50
C LYS A 47 -11.12 4.70 -17.01
N SER A 48 -10.19 5.63 -17.18
CA SER A 48 -8.87 5.58 -16.55
C SER A 48 -8.98 6.00 -15.09
N VAL A 49 -8.47 5.17 -14.18
CA VAL A 49 -8.45 5.48 -12.74
C VAL A 49 -7.10 6.08 -12.37
N SER A 50 -7.14 7.25 -11.76
CA SER A 50 -5.96 7.98 -11.28
C SER A 50 -5.49 7.48 -9.91
N TYR A 51 -4.23 7.81 -9.58
CA TYR A 51 -3.70 7.60 -8.23
C TYR A 51 -4.56 8.26 -7.13
N PHE A 52 -5.00 9.50 -7.36
CA PHE A 52 -5.76 10.27 -6.38
C PHE A 52 -7.10 9.61 -6.04
N GLU A 53 -7.78 9.05 -7.03
CA GLU A 53 -9.02 8.28 -6.80
C GLU A 53 -8.74 7.07 -5.90
N GLN A 54 -7.70 6.29 -6.20
CA GLN A 54 -7.35 5.12 -5.38
C GLN A 54 -6.91 5.51 -3.97
N GLN A 55 -6.18 6.62 -3.83
CA GLN A 55 -5.79 7.18 -2.53
C GLN A 55 -7.00 7.59 -1.71
N ASN A 56 -7.98 8.26 -2.32
CA ASN A 56 -9.18 8.73 -1.65
C ASN A 56 -10.10 7.60 -1.20
N CYS A 57 -10.01 6.41 -1.82
CA CYS A 57 -10.71 5.21 -1.37
C CYS A 57 -10.06 4.52 -0.15
N LEU A 58 -8.83 4.88 0.24
CA LEU A 58 -8.13 4.20 1.34
C LEU A 58 -8.86 4.27 2.70
N PRO A 59 -9.49 5.38 3.12
CA PRO A 59 -10.24 5.43 4.37
C PRO A 59 -11.37 4.39 4.39
N ASP A 60 -12.23 4.36 3.37
CA ASP A 60 -13.33 3.41 3.27
C ASP A 60 -12.82 1.96 3.14
N PHE A 61 -11.74 1.77 2.39
CA PHE A 61 -11.09 0.47 2.26
C PHE A 61 -10.63 -0.08 3.62
N LYS A 62 -10.11 0.77 4.51
CA LYS A 62 -9.67 0.37 5.85
C LYS A 62 -10.83 0.00 6.77
N GLU A 63 -12.03 0.53 6.55
CA GLU A 63 -13.21 0.16 7.32
C GLU A 63 -13.68 -1.26 7.01
N VAL A 64 -13.56 -1.67 5.74
CA VAL A 64 -13.86 -3.04 5.31
C VAL A 64 -12.70 -4.00 5.65
N TRP A 65 -11.47 -3.59 5.35
CA TRP A 65 -10.26 -4.38 5.53
C TRP A 65 -9.47 -3.90 6.74
N ILE A 66 -9.95 -4.32 7.90
CA ILE A 66 -9.52 -3.84 9.21
C ILE A 66 -8.02 -4.07 9.44
N GLU A 67 -7.41 -5.07 8.80
CA GLU A 67 -5.98 -5.36 8.97
C GLU A 67 -5.08 -4.21 8.46
N TYR A 68 -5.59 -3.40 7.54
CA TYR A 68 -4.88 -2.22 7.01
C TYR A 68 -4.95 -1.00 7.94
N LYS A 69 -5.77 -1.03 9.01
CA LYS A 69 -5.81 0.05 10.01
C LYS A 69 -4.50 0.16 10.79
N VAL A 70 -3.80 -0.96 10.99
CA VAL A 70 -2.51 -1.03 11.71
C VAL A 70 -1.36 -0.46 10.88
N ILE A 71 -1.51 -0.41 9.54
CA ILE A 71 -0.48 0.11 8.64
C ILE A 71 -0.58 1.63 8.51
N ASN A 72 0.58 2.30 8.61
CA ASN A 72 0.69 3.74 8.40
C ASN A 72 0.13 4.15 7.03
N SER A 73 -0.69 5.21 7.00
CA SER A 73 -1.35 5.70 5.79
C SER A 73 -0.37 6.07 4.67
N GLN A 74 0.78 6.66 5.01
CA GLN A 74 1.80 7.05 4.03
C GLN A 74 2.44 5.83 3.35
N ALA A 75 2.59 4.70 4.07
CA ALA A 75 3.11 3.47 3.49
C ALA A 75 2.14 2.88 2.45
N LEU A 76 0.83 2.90 2.75
CA LEU A 76 -0.20 2.46 1.81
C LEU A 76 -0.27 3.38 0.59
N GLN A 77 -0.19 4.70 0.81
CA GLN A 77 -0.11 5.69 -0.27
C GLN A 77 1.11 5.48 -1.16
N ALA A 78 2.29 5.18 -0.58
CA ALA A 78 3.50 4.88 -1.33
C ALA A 78 3.36 3.62 -2.19
N THR A 79 2.53 2.66 -1.77
CA THR A 79 2.21 1.46 -2.56
C THR A 79 1.37 1.83 -3.77
N LEU A 80 0.31 2.61 -3.56
CA LEU A 80 -0.57 3.09 -4.64
C LEU A 80 0.15 3.98 -5.67
N LYS A 81 1.18 4.73 -5.25
CA LYS A 81 2.01 5.54 -6.18
C LYS A 81 2.86 4.68 -7.13
N ARG A 82 3.06 3.40 -6.85
CA ARG A 82 3.87 2.47 -7.67
C ARG A 82 3.04 1.61 -8.61
N VAL A 83 1.71 1.62 -8.44
CA VAL A 83 0.72 0.97 -9.32
C VAL A 83 0.63 1.78 -10.60
#